data_AF-A0A967HZ54-F1
#
_entry.id   AF-A0A967HZ54-F1
#
_cell.length_a   1.000
_cell.length_b   1.000
_cell.length_c   1.000
_cell.angle_alpha   90.00
_cell.angle_beta   90.00
_cell.angle_gamma   90.00
#
_symmetry.space_group_name_H-M   'P 1'
#
loop_
_entity.id
_entity.type
_entity.pdbx_description
1 polymer ?
#
loop_
_entity_poly.entity_id
_entity_poly.type
_entity_poly.pdbx_seq_one_letter_code
_entity_poly.pdbx_strand_id
1 'polypeptide(L)' 'MLGDFSESGPRDELNELVQERLASTSFPVLSGVPIGHEQQNLTLPLGLPATLDAGAGTLTYHQAAT' A
#
# COMPACT_ATOMS: atom_id res chain seq x y z
N MET A 1 2.69 -2.38 1.74
CA MET A 1 1.72 -1.54 1.00
C MET A 1 1.92 -0.11 1.41
N LEU A 2 1.76 0.81 0.46
CA LEU A 2 1.77 2.25 0.66
C LEU A 2 0.39 2.77 0.30
N GLY A 3 -0.12 3.70 1.12
CA GLY A 3 -1.40 4.36 0.86
C GLY A 3 -1.37 5.23 -0.39
N ASP A 4 -2.45 5.95 -0.59
CA ASP A 4 -2.51 6.96 -1.62
C ASP A 4 -1.94 8.27 -1.06
N PHE A 5 -1.05 8.87 -1.86
CA PHE A 5 -0.34 10.10 -1.56
C PHE A 5 -0.57 11.14 -2.66
N SER A 6 -1.66 11.02 -3.43
CA SER A 6 -1.99 11.95 -4.52
C SER A 6 -2.02 13.42 -4.10
N GLU A 7 -2.40 13.71 -2.86
CA GLU A 7 -2.44 15.07 -2.33
C GLU A 7 -1.10 15.54 -1.69
N SER A 8 -0.06 14.70 -1.74
CA SER A 8 1.25 14.99 -1.11
C SER A 8 2.30 15.56 -2.08
N GLY A 9 1.92 15.85 -3.32
CA GLY A 9 2.80 16.41 -4.35
C GLY A 9 2.69 15.68 -5.69
N PRO A 10 3.58 15.96 -6.65
CA PRO A 10 3.57 15.30 -7.94
C PRO A 10 3.77 13.79 -7.80
N ARG A 11 2.86 13.03 -8.41
CA ARG A 11 2.84 11.56 -8.31
C ARG A 11 4.15 10.91 -8.76
N ASP A 12 4.76 11.46 -9.82
CA ASP A 12 6.00 10.91 -10.37
C ASP A 12 7.18 11.11 -9.42
N GLU A 13 7.30 12.27 -8.77
CA GLU A 13 8.33 12.54 -7.76
C GLU A 13 8.19 11.61 -6.55
N LEU A 14 6.96 11.37 -6.09
CA LEU A 14 6.69 10.44 -5.00
C LEU A 14 7.02 9.00 -5.38
N ASN A 15 6.69 8.58 -6.61
CA ASN A 15 7.04 7.27 -7.12
C ASN A 15 8.56 7.08 -7.22
N GLU A 16 9.27 8.06 -7.75
CA GLU A 16 10.74 8.05 -7.82
C GLU A 16 11.36 7.95 -6.43
N LEU A 17 10.89 8.76 -5.48
CA LEU A 17 11.35 8.71 -4.09
C LEU A 17 11.11 7.32 -3.46
N VAL A 18 9.91 6.75 -3.62
CA VAL A 18 9.61 5.41 -3.10
C VAL A 18 10.50 4.36 -3.74
N GLN A 19 10.70 4.41 -5.05
CA GLN A 19 11.58 3.48 -5.76
C GLN A 19 13.02 3.61 -5.27
N GLU A 20 13.56 4.82 -5.15
CA GLU A 20 14.92 5.07 -4.68
C GLU A 20 15.12 4.49 -3.26
N ARG A 21 14.16 4.76 -2.35
CA ARG A 21 14.27 4.34 -0.95
C ARG A 21 14.10 2.85 -0.74
N LEU A 22 13.35 2.18 -1.61
CA LEU A 22 13.04 0.76 -1.50
C LEU A 22 13.79 -0.10 -2.54
N ALA A 23 14.66 0.49 -3.35
CA ALA A 23 15.38 -0.21 -4.43
C ALA A 23 16.17 -1.45 -3.97
N SER A 24 16.64 -1.46 -2.71
CA SER A 24 17.46 -2.54 -2.15
C SER A 24 16.64 -3.60 -1.39
N THR A 25 15.32 -3.47 -1.31
CA THR A 25 14.50 -4.44 -0.59
C THR A 25 14.18 -5.65 -1.46
N SER A 26 14.10 -6.82 -0.83
CA SER A 26 13.76 -8.08 -1.51
C SER A 26 12.25 -8.40 -1.49
N PHE A 27 11.45 -7.56 -0.85
CA PHE A 27 10.01 -7.76 -0.70
C PHE A 27 9.21 -6.92 -1.72
N PRO A 28 8.06 -7.41 -2.19
CA PRO A 28 7.21 -6.66 -3.10
C PRO A 28 6.57 -5.46 -2.43
N VAL A 29 6.40 -4.37 -3.18
CA VAL A 29 5.76 -3.13 -2.74
C VAL A 29 4.55 -2.86 -3.64
N LEU A 30 3.39 -2.61 -3.02
CA LEU A 30 2.18 -2.13 -3.68
C LEU A 30 1.90 -0.71 -3.18
N SER A 31 1.75 0.25 -4.09
CA SER A 31 1.49 1.67 -3.80
C SER A 31 0.16 2.15 -4.39
N GLY A 32 -0.33 3.31 -3.93
CA GLY A 32 -1.61 3.86 -4.39
C GLY A 32 -2.82 3.09 -3.86
N VAL A 33 -2.66 2.41 -2.73
CA VAL A 33 -3.77 1.72 -2.08
C VAL A 33 -4.71 2.78 -1.49
N PRO A 34 -6.04 2.71 -1.67
CA PRO A 34 -7.00 3.70 -1.18
C PRO A 34 -7.18 3.61 0.34
N ILE A 35 -6.11 3.94 1.06
CA ILE A 35 -5.99 3.99 2.52
C ILE A 35 -5.21 5.25 2.87
N GLY A 36 -5.64 5.97 3.91
CA GLY A 36 -5.01 7.21 4.32
C GLY A 36 -6.01 8.36 4.40
N HIS A 37 -5.73 9.45 3.68
CA HIS A 37 -6.49 10.71 3.77
C HIS A 37 -7.34 11.03 2.55
N GLU A 38 -7.40 10.12 1.58
CA GLU A 38 -8.20 10.31 0.38
C GLU A 38 -9.70 10.13 0.63
N GLN A 39 -10.50 10.59 -0.32
CA GLN A 39 -11.95 10.50 -0.26
C GLN A 39 -12.45 9.06 -0.14
N GLN A 40 -11.79 8.12 -0.82
CA GLN A 40 -11.98 6.70 -0.57
C GLN A 40 -10.91 6.22 0.41
N ASN A 41 -11.33 5.81 1.60
CA ASN A 41 -10.46 5.31 2.65
C ASN A 41 -10.97 3.96 3.16
N LEU A 42 -10.38 2.87 2.66
CA LEU A 42 -10.78 1.53 3.02
C LEU A 42 -10.41 1.23 4.48
N THR A 43 -11.35 0.63 5.20
CA THR A 43 -11.07 0.06 6.52
C THR A 43 -10.17 -1.15 6.37
N LEU A 44 -9.02 -1.13 7.03
CA LEU A 44 -8.11 -2.27 7.11
C LEU A 44 -8.06 -2.83 8.53
N PRO A 45 -8.44 -4.11 8.73
CA PRO A 45 -8.09 -4.83 9.93
C PRO A 45 -6.57 -4.87 10.13
N LEU A 46 -6.11 -4.49 11.32
CA LEU A 46 -4.70 -4.51 11.71
C LEU A 46 -4.43 -5.64 12.69
N GLY A 47 -3.21 -6.20 12.65
CA GLY A 47 -2.80 -7.28 13.55
C GLY A 47 -3.24 -8.69 13.15
N LEU A 48 -3.92 -8.85 12.00
CA LEU A 48 -4.29 -10.16 11.46
C LEU A 48 -3.26 -10.65 10.43
N PRO A 49 -3.01 -11.98 10.36
CA PRO A 49 -2.25 -12.57 9.26
C PRO A 49 -2.96 -12.34 7.92
N ALA A 50 -2.18 -11.94 6.92
CA ALA A 50 -2.66 -11.69 5.57
C ALA A 50 -1.58 -11.99 4.53
N THR A 51 -2.01 -12.28 3.31
CA THR A 51 -1.16 -12.38 2.13
C THR A 51 -1.35 -11.15 1.26
N LEU A 52 -0.26 -10.44 0.98
CA LEU A 52 -0.21 -9.43 -0.07
C LEU A 52 0.34 -10.05 -1.36
N ASP A 53 -0.45 -10.03 -2.42
CA ASP A 53 0.02 -10.24 -3.78
C ASP A 53 0.08 -8.89 -4.48
N ALA A 54 1.28 -8.31 -4.57
CA ALA A 54 1.47 -7.01 -5.21
C ALA A 54 1.36 -7.07 -6.74
N GLY A 55 1.59 -8.23 -7.36
CA GLY A 55 1.43 -8.41 -8.80
C GLY A 55 -0.04 -8.44 -9.22
N ALA A 56 -0.88 -9.07 -8.40
CA ALA A 56 -2.33 -9.08 -8.58
C ALA A 56 -3.05 -7.88 -7.95
N GLY A 57 -2.37 -7.10 -7.10
CA GLY A 57 -2.95 -5.97 -6.38
C GLY A 57 -3.96 -6.39 -5.30
N THR A 58 -3.76 -7.54 -4.65
CA THR A 58 -4.71 -8.10 -3.69
C THR A 58 -4.12 -8.24 -2.28
N LEU A 59 -4.98 -8.06 -1.27
CA LEU A 59 -4.68 -8.34 0.13
C LEU A 59 -5.74 -9.31 0.66
N THR A 60 -5.31 -10.50 1.08
CA THR A 60 -6.20 -11.54 1.60
C THR A 60 -5.94 -11.79 3.07
N TYR A 61 -6.93 -11.54 3.93
CA TYR A 61 -6.88 -11.87 5.35
C TYR A 61 -7.15 -13.35 5.56
N HIS A 62 -6.39 -13.99 6.47
CA HIS A 62 -6.54 -15.43 6.75
C HIS A 62 -7.58 -15.73 7.82
N GLN A 63 -8.16 -14.69 8.42
CA GLN A 63 -9.21 -14.77 9.43
C GLN A 63 -10.06 -13.50 9.44
N ALA A 64 -11.26 -13.58 10.02
CA ALA A 64 -12.16 -12.44 10.17
C ALA A 64 -11.63 -11.44 11.22
N ALA A 65 -11.98 -10.17 11.05
CA ALA A 65 -11.82 -9.16 12.10
C ALA A 65 -12.92 -9.32 13.16
N THR A 66 -12.54 -9.17 14.43
CA THR A 66 -13.43 -9.22 15.60
C THR A 66 -13.75 -7.83 16.12
#